data_AF-A0A0D6LSK3-F1
#
_entry.id   AF-A0A0D6LSK3-F1
#
_cell.length_a   1.000
_cell.length_b   1.000
_cell.length_c   1.000
_cell.angle_alpha   90.00
_cell.angle_beta   90.00
_cell.angle_gamma   90.00
#
_symmetry.space_group_name_H-M   'P 1'
#
loop_
_entity.id
_entity.type
_entity.pdbx_description
1 polymer ?
#
loop_
_entity_poly.entity_id
_entity_poly.type
_entity_poly.pdbx_seq_one_letter_code
_entity_poly.pdbx_strand_id
1 'polypeptide(L)'
;MMDFGFPQTTESRILQEFITQEGHKLEAAPRPPMAVTNAVSWRSEGIKYRKNEVFLDVIESVNMLANANGTVLQSEIVGCVKMRVYLTGMPELRLGLNDKVLFEGSGRGKSKSVELEDVKFHQCVRLSRFDNDRTISFIPPDGAFELMSYRLTTVVKPLIWIETNVERHSHSRVEFMIKVLQRIQSFQAKSQFKRRSTANNVEIIIPVPSDADSPKFKTSIGAVRYAPEQSAFVWTIKSFPGRLLQVRYLKIIEKSGYQALPWVRYITQNGEYQMRMK
;
A
#
# COMPACT_ATOMS: atom_id res chain seq x y z
N MET A 1 -13.25 10.58 24.95
CA MET A 1 -11.97 10.27 24.27
C MET A 1 -10.77 10.51 25.17
N MET A 2 -10.64 11.70 25.77
CA MET A 2 -9.60 12.05 26.74
C MET A 2 -10.26 12.43 28.08
N ASP A 3 -9.57 12.19 29.19
CA ASP A 3 -9.94 12.66 30.54
C ASP A 3 -8.68 13.08 31.31
N PHE A 4 -8.74 14.19 32.04
CA PHE A 4 -7.62 14.84 32.74
C PHE A 4 -6.30 14.94 31.91
N GLY A 5 -6.42 15.15 30.60
CA GLY A 5 -5.28 15.19 29.66
C GLY A 5 -4.80 13.82 29.15
N PHE A 6 -5.25 12.71 29.73
CA PHE A 6 -4.90 11.35 29.35
C PHE A 6 -5.90 10.75 28.35
N PRO A 7 -5.45 10.21 27.19
CA PRO A 7 -6.31 9.45 26.29
C PRO A 7 -6.90 8.21 26.98
N GLN A 8 -8.21 8.00 26.83
CA GLN A 8 -8.97 6.91 27.46
C GLN A 8 -9.46 5.89 26.42
N THR A 9 -10.15 6.36 25.38
CA THR A 9 -10.69 5.51 24.31
C THR A 9 -10.76 6.32 23.01
N THR A 10 -10.11 5.80 21.97
CA THR A 10 -9.96 6.44 20.65
C THR A 10 -10.58 5.62 19.51
N GLU A 11 -11.06 4.40 19.79
CA GLU A 11 -11.66 3.51 18.79
C GLU A 11 -13.03 4.01 18.33
N SER A 12 -13.04 4.80 17.26
CA SER A 12 -14.23 5.47 16.72
C SER A 12 -15.42 4.53 16.49
N ARG A 13 -15.17 3.29 16.04
CA ARG A 13 -16.19 2.24 15.83
C ARG A 13 -16.88 1.80 17.12
N ILE A 14 -16.13 1.71 18.23
CA ILE A 14 -16.65 1.30 19.54
C ILE A 14 -17.36 2.48 20.21
N LEU A 15 -16.81 3.70 20.05
CA LEU A 15 -17.47 4.93 20.48
C LEU A 15 -18.84 5.11 19.80
N GLN A 16 -18.99 4.74 18.53
CA GLN A 16 -20.26 4.79 17.78
C GLN A 16 -21.38 3.90 18.36
N GLU A 17 -21.08 2.90 19.19
CA GLU A 17 -22.12 2.04 19.80
C GLU A 17 -22.89 2.74 20.93
N PHE A 18 -22.34 3.82 21.52
CA PHE A 18 -22.96 4.54 22.64
C PHE A 18 -22.89 6.08 22.52
N ILE A 19 -22.14 6.61 21.56
CA ILE A 19 -22.10 8.04 21.18
C ILE A 19 -22.76 8.18 19.80
N THR A 20 -24.10 8.14 19.79
CA THR A 20 -24.92 8.23 18.58
C THR A 20 -25.13 9.69 18.14
N GLN A 21 -25.10 9.94 16.83
CA GLN A 21 -25.43 11.26 16.26
C GLN A 21 -26.95 11.45 16.05
N GLU A 22 -27.70 10.36 15.97
CA GLU A 22 -29.15 10.39 15.75
C GLU A 22 -29.90 10.62 17.08
N GLY A 23 -30.73 11.67 17.11
CA GLY A 23 -31.45 12.13 18.29
C GLY A 23 -32.66 11.29 18.70
N HIS A 24 -32.53 9.96 18.75
CA HIS A 24 -33.58 9.10 19.29
C HIS A 24 -33.68 9.27 20.81
N LYS A 25 -34.90 9.44 21.32
CA LYS A 25 -35.19 9.56 22.76
C LYS A 25 -35.08 8.17 23.41
N LEU A 26 -33.87 7.81 23.84
CA LEU A 26 -33.58 6.52 24.47
C LEU A 26 -34.36 6.36 25.79
N GLU A 27 -35.15 5.29 25.91
CA GLU A 27 -35.92 4.99 27.12
C GLU A 27 -35.06 4.50 28.29
N ALA A 28 -33.83 4.06 28.01
CA ALA A 28 -32.82 3.70 29.00
C ALA A 28 -31.45 4.26 28.58
N ALA A 29 -30.63 4.66 29.55
CA ALA A 29 -29.27 5.13 29.28
C ALA A 29 -28.42 4.01 28.64
N PRO A 30 -27.72 4.26 27.51
CA PRO A 30 -26.91 3.26 26.86
C PRO A 30 -25.72 2.90 27.77
N ARG A 31 -25.56 1.61 28.06
CA ARG A 31 -24.43 1.12 28.87
C ARG A 31 -23.17 1.09 27.99
N PRO A 32 -21.99 1.48 28.50
CA PRO A 32 -20.74 1.32 27.76
C PRO A 32 -20.53 -0.14 27.30
N PRO A 33 -20.15 -0.38 26.03
CA PRO A 33 -19.82 -1.71 25.55
C PRO A 33 -18.69 -2.35 26.37
N MET A 34 -18.74 -3.66 26.60
CA MET A 34 -17.66 -4.37 27.29
C MET A 34 -16.30 -4.25 26.57
N ALA A 35 -16.29 -3.97 25.27
CA ALA A 35 -15.06 -3.67 24.52
C ALA A 35 -14.29 -2.46 25.09
N VAL A 36 -14.96 -1.49 25.74
CA VAL A 36 -14.29 -0.33 26.36
C VAL A 36 -13.41 -0.73 27.55
N THR A 37 -13.70 -1.86 28.21
CA THR A 37 -12.98 -2.34 29.40
C THR A 37 -12.27 -3.69 29.22
N ASN A 38 -12.41 -4.34 28.07
CA ASN A 38 -11.83 -5.65 27.78
C ASN A 38 -10.44 -5.53 27.12
N ALA A 39 -9.62 -6.57 27.24
CA ALA A 39 -8.28 -6.66 26.62
C ALA A 39 -8.30 -6.73 25.07
N VAL A 40 -9.49 -6.82 24.47
CA VAL A 40 -9.73 -6.65 23.03
C VAL A 40 -10.65 -5.45 22.86
N SER A 41 -10.05 -4.26 22.71
CA SER A 41 -10.76 -2.98 22.75
C SER A 41 -11.23 -2.45 21.39
N TRP A 42 -10.95 -3.20 20.31
CA TRP A 42 -11.16 -2.80 18.91
C TRP A 42 -12.15 -3.71 18.16
N ARG A 43 -12.79 -4.68 18.84
CA ARG A 43 -13.79 -5.57 18.27
C ARG A 43 -14.84 -5.98 19.29
N SER A 44 -16.10 -5.69 18.99
CA SER A 44 -17.26 -6.07 19.80
C SER A 44 -17.66 -7.53 19.59
N GLU A 45 -18.25 -8.15 20.61
CA GLU A 45 -18.79 -9.50 20.53
C GLU A 45 -20.14 -9.53 19.77
N GLY A 46 -20.60 -10.73 19.38
CA GLY A 46 -21.92 -10.91 18.77
C GLY A 46 -22.06 -10.52 17.29
N ILE A 47 -21.05 -9.90 16.67
CA ILE A 47 -20.99 -9.57 15.23
C ILE A 47 -21.32 -10.82 14.38
N LYS A 48 -22.22 -10.69 13.39
CA LYS A 48 -22.68 -11.79 12.52
C LYS A 48 -22.81 -11.36 11.07
N TYR A 49 -22.27 -12.16 10.15
CA TYR A 49 -22.42 -11.99 8.71
C TYR A 49 -23.07 -13.20 8.05
N ARG A 50 -23.83 -12.97 6.98
CA ARG A 50 -24.42 -14.04 6.13
C ARG A 50 -23.37 -14.77 5.28
N LYS A 51 -22.22 -14.14 5.04
CA LYS A 51 -21.03 -14.70 4.38
C LYS A 51 -19.81 -14.20 5.12
N ASN A 52 -18.86 -15.10 5.38
CA ASN A 52 -17.63 -14.76 6.09
C ASN A 52 -16.49 -14.58 5.07
N GLU A 53 -16.07 -13.33 4.86
CA GLU A 53 -15.16 -12.94 3.78
C GLU A 53 -14.07 -12.01 4.31
N VAL A 54 -12.83 -12.20 3.83
CA VAL A 54 -11.67 -11.37 4.19
C VAL A 54 -10.98 -10.90 2.93
N PHE A 55 -10.87 -9.59 2.76
CA PHE A 55 -10.10 -8.96 1.69
C PHE A 55 -8.80 -8.41 2.27
N LEU A 56 -7.68 -8.68 1.62
CA LEU A 56 -6.36 -8.21 2.01
C LEU A 56 -5.68 -7.52 0.83
N ASP A 57 -5.38 -6.24 1.03
CA ASP A 57 -4.79 -5.32 0.07
C ASP A 57 -3.33 -5.10 0.47
N VAL A 58 -2.38 -5.70 -0.24
CA VAL A 58 -0.95 -5.36 -0.13
C VAL A 58 -0.69 -4.17 -1.05
N ILE A 59 -0.38 -3.01 -0.48
CA ILE A 59 -0.15 -1.77 -1.22
C ILE A 59 1.30 -1.33 -1.00
N GLU A 60 2.09 -1.33 -2.07
CA GLU A 60 3.51 -0.96 -2.04
C GLU A 60 3.73 0.38 -2.76
N SER A 61 4.20 1.38 -2.02
CA SER A 61 4.55 2.70 -2.55
C SER A 61 6.06 2.75 -2.77
N VAL A 62 6.48 2.94 -4.03
CA VAL A 62 7.91 3.01 -4.39
C VAL A 62 8.37 4.46 -4.32
N ASN A 63 9.25 4.74 -3.35
CA ASN A 63 10.04 5.97 -3.27
C ASN A 63 11.34 5.75 -4.06
N MET A 64 11.66 6.68 -4.96
CA MET A 64 12.84 6.59 -5.81
C MET A 64 13.33 7.97 -6.21
N LEU A 65 14.63 8.21 -6.07
CA LEU A 65 15.33 9.33 -6.66
C LEU A 65 16.41 8.80 -7.61
N ALA A 66 16.33 9.14 -8.90
CA ALA A 66 17.38 8.82 -9.88
C ALA A 66 18.05 10.09 -10.42
N ASN A 67 19.34 9.98 -10.77
CA ASN A 67 20.05 11.03 -11.49
C ASN A 67 19.78 10.97 -13.01
N ALA A 68 20.17 12.03 -13.71
CA ALA A 68 19.98 12.18 -15.16
C ALA A 68 20.81 11.23 -16.04
N ASN A 69 21.61 10.35 -15.44
CA ASN A 69 22.38 9.29 -16.12
C ASN A 69 21.84 7.88 -15.79
N GLY A 70 20.77 7.76 -14.99
CA GLY A 70 20.16 6.48 -14.62
C GLY A 70 20.82 5.74 -13.46
N THR A 71 21.69 6.41 -12.69
CA THR A 71 22.06 5.93 -11.36
C THR A 71 20.91 6.24 -10.39
N VAL A 72 20.45 5.22 -9.68
CA VAL A 72 19.53 5.37 -8.55
C VAL A 72 20.33 5.94 -7.37
N LEU A 73 19.87 7.07 -6.82
CA LEU A 73 20.47 7.74 -5.67
C LEU A 73 19.81 7.29 -4.36
N GLN A 74 18.49 7.11 -4.38
CA GLN A 74 17.69 6.60 -3.26
C GLN A 74 16.60 5.67 -3.81
N SER A 75 16.31 4.58 -3.11
CA SER A 75 15.28 3.60 -3.46
C SER A 75 14.78 2.92 -2.20
N GLU A 76 13.49 3.07 -1.93
CA GLU A 76 12.82 2.56 -0.73
C GLU A 76 11.40 2.14 -1.12
N ILE A 77 10.91 1.05 -0.53
CA ILE A 77 9.51 0.63 -0.69
C ILE A 77 8.83 0.71 0.66
N VAL A 78 7.80 1.56 0.74
CA VAL A 78 6.90 1.67 1.89
C VAL A 78 5.65 0.85 1.57
N GLY A 79 5.56 -0.32 2.20
CA GLY A 79 4.42 -1.21 2.08
C GLY A 79 3.40 -0.99 3.19
N CYS A 80 2.12 -1.20 2.91
CA CYS A 80 1.08 -1.35 3.91
C CYS A 80 0.10 -2.47 3.53
N VAL A 81 -0.37 -3.20 4.55
CA VAL A 81 -1.33 -4.29 4.42
C VAL A 81 -2.65 -3.82 5.00
N LYS A 82 -3.58 -3.43 4.13
CA LYS A 82 -4.92 -3.02 4.54
C LYS A 82 -5.86 -4.22 4.43
N MET A 83 -6.76 -4.38 5.40
CA MET A 83 -7.71 -5.48 5.44
C MET A 83 -9.14 -4.95 5.43
N ARG A 84 -10.06 -5.74 4.86
CA ARG A 84 -11.51 -5.59 5.06
C ARG A 84 -12.04 -6.93 5.55
N VAL A 85 -12.48 -6.96 6.80
CA VAL A 85 -12.86 -8.19 7.50
C VAL A 85 -14.36 -8.18 7.74
N TYR A 86 -15.05 -9.16 7.16
CA TYR A 86 -16.47 -9.42 7.37
C TYR A 86 -16.59 -10.83 7.93
N LEU A 87 -16.29 -10.97 9.24
CA LEU A 87 -16.24 -12.26 9.94
C LEU A 87 -17.20 -12.27 11.13
N THR A 88 -17.75 -13.44 11.44
CA THR A 88 -18.69 -13.66 12.53
C THR A 88 -17.95 -13.96 13.83
N GLY A 89 -18.42 -13.41 14.95
CA GLY A 89 -17.86 -13.64 16.28
C GLY A 89 -16.48 -13.00 16.49
N MET A 90 -15.62 -13.68 17.26
CA MET A 90 -14.28 -13.24 17.66
C MET A 90 -13.19 -14.16 17.05
N PRO A 91 -12.89 -14.03 15.75
CA PRO A 91 -11.90 -14.87 15.07
C PRO A 91 -10.47 -14.52 15.48
N GLU A 92 -9.59 -15.52 15.61
CA GLU A 92 -8.13 -15.30 15.72
C GLU A 92 -7.45 -15.63 14.38
N LEU A 93 -7.12 -14.59 13.62
CA LEU A 93 -6.41 -14.71 12.35
C LEU A 93 -4.91 -14.88 12.56
N ARG A 94 -4.27 -15.62 11.64
CA ARG A 94 -2.81 -15.77 11.56
C ARG A 94 -2.33 -15.49 10.15
N LEU A 95 -1.53 -14.43 9.99
CA LEU A 95 -0.85 -14.10 8.73
C LEU A 95 0.60 -14.59 8.79
N GLY A 96 1.02 -15.31 7.75
CA GLY A 96 2.41 -15.69 7.53
C GLY A 96 3.01 -14.88 6.38
N LEU A 97 4.19 -14.32 6.58
CA LEU A 97 4.95 -13.61 5.55
C LEU A 97 6.13 -14.47 5.07
N ASN A 98 6.66 -14.20 3.87
CA ASN A 98 7.90 -14.80 3.38
C ASN A 98 9.13 -14.04 3.92
N ASP A 99 9.20 -13.84 5.24
CA ASP A 99 10.35 -13.23 5.93
C ASP A 99 11.60 -14.13 5.81
N LYS A 100 12.78 -13.51 5.77
CA LYS A 100 14.08 -14.20 5.74
C LYS A 100 14.39 -14.87 7.07
N VAL A 101 14.11 -14.19 8.18
CA VAL A 101 14.36 -14.70 9.53
C VAL A 101 13.58 -16.01 9.76
N LEU A 102 12.33 -16.06 9.29
CA LEU A 102 11.50 -17.28 9.28
C LEU A 102 12.09 -18.44 8.47
N PHE A 103 12.69 -18.17 7.32
CA PHE A 103 13.14 -19.22 6.40
C PHE A 103 14.52 -19.79 6.74
N GLU A 104 15.37 -18.99 7.39
CA GLU A 104 16.67 -19.45 7.90
C GLU A 104 16.49 -20.32 9.15
N GLY A 105 15.67 -19.89 10.11
CA GLY A 105 15.37 -20.66 11.33
C GLY A 105 14.61 -21.98 11.10
N SER A 106 14.02 -22.18 9.91
CA SER A 106 13.28 -23.41 9.54
C SER A 106 14.04 -24.34 8.59
N GLY A 107 15.34 -24.11 8.36
CA GLY A 107 16.24 -25.01 7.61
C GLY A 107 15.96 -25.12 6.11
N ARG A 108 14.99 -24.38 5.57
CA ARG A 108 14.55 -24.44 4.16
C ARG A 108 15.27 -23.42 3.28
N GLY A 109 16.60 -23.36 3.38
CA GLY A 109 17.52 -22.37 2.79
C GLY A 109 17.64 -22.35 1.25
N LYS A 110 16.57 -22.65 0.51
CA LYS A 110 16.43 -22.42 -0.95
C LYS A 110 15.14 -21.68 -1.32
N SER A 111 14.31 -21.30 -0.34
CA SER A 111 13.20 -20.36 -0.57
C SER A 111 13.72 -18.94 -0.77
N LYS A 112 12.90 -18.07 -1.37
CA LYS A 112 13.21 -16.65 -1.50
C LYS A 112 12.38 -15.87 -0.51
N SER A 113 13.06 -15.01 0.21
CA SER A 113 12.53 -14.25 1.33
C SER A 113 12.61 -12.74 1.07
N VAL A 114 11.96 -11.99 1.95
CA VAL A 114 11.97 -10.52 2.03
C VAL A 114 12.64 -10.13 3.34
N GLU A 115 13.59 -9.20 3.28
CA GLU A 115 14.18 -8.57 4.46
C GLU A 115 13.37 -7.32 4.79
N LEU A 116 12.60 -7.38 5.87
CA LEU A 116 11.80 -6.28 6.41
C LEU A 116 12.66 -5.51 7.42
N GLU A 117 12.92 -4.22 7.18
CA GLU A 117 13.80 -3.42 8.05
C GLU A 117 13.07 -2.79 9.23
N ASP A 118 11.86 -2.30 8.98
CA ASP A 118 10.95 -1.76 9.98
C ASP A 118 9.55 -2.32 9.68
N VAL A 119 8.83 -2.71 10.72
CA VAL A 119 7.46 -3.24 10.64
C VAL A 119 6.65 -2.70 11.81
N LYS A 120 5.60 -1.93 11.48
CA LYS A 120 4.67 -1.34 12.44
C LYS A 120 3.34 -2.06 12.34
N PHE A 121 2.89 -2.61 13.45
CA PHE A 121 1.64 -3.37 13.53
C PHE A 121 0.51 -2.57 14.15
N HIS A 122 -0.72 -2.90 13.76
CA HIS A 122 -1.93 -2.51 14.49
C HIS A 122 -1.93 -3.15 15.89
N GLN A 123 -2.50 -2.47 16.88
CA GLN A 123 -2.63 -2.93 18.28
C GLN A 123 -3.28 -4.31 18.47
N CYS A 124 -3.94 -4.84 17.44
CA CYS A 124 -4.56 -6.16 17.46
C CYS A 124 -3.58 -7.32 17.32
N VAL A 125 -2.33 -7.05 16.89
CA VAL A 125 -1.28 -8.05 16.69
C VAL A 125 -0.57 -8.35 18.00
N ARG A 126 -0.49 -9.64 18.35
CA ARG A 126 0.26 -10.12 19.51
C ARG A 126 1.76 -10.07 19.21
N LEU A 127 2.41 -8.94 19.49
CA LEU A 127 3.86 -8.73 19.25
C LEU A 127 4.71 -9.86 19.85
N SER A 128 4.39 -10.33 21.06
CA SER A 128 5.06 -11.46 21.70
C SER A 128 4.98 -12.80 20.97
N ARG A 129 4.08 -12.98 19.98
CA ARG A 129 4.15 -14.09 19.03
C ARG A 129 5.12 -13.79 17.88
N PHE A 130 5.04 -12.59 17.32
CA PHE A 130 5.92 -12.15 16.25
C PHE A 130 7.41 -12.11 16.66
N ASP A 131 7.72 -11.84 17.92
CA ASP A 131 9.11 -11.86 18.41
C ASP A 131 9.66 -13.27 18.65
N ASN A 132 8.79 -14.23 19.02
CA ASN A 132 9.19 -15.62 19.29
C ASN A 132 9.22 -16.49 18.02
N ASP A 133 8.18 -16.42 17.20
CA ASP A 133 7.98 -17.33 16.05
C ASP A 133 7.63 -16.60 14.74
N ARG A 134 7.70 -15.26 14.73
CA ARG A 134 7.37 -14.38 13.58
C ARG A 134 5.95 -14.58 13.00
N THR A 135 5.05 -15.26 13.72
CA THR A 135 3.64 -15.36 13.33
C THR A 135 2.87 -14.12 13.74
N ILE A 136 2.24 -13.46 12.77
CA ILE A 136 1.33 -12.34 12.99
C ILE A 136 -0.03 -12.91 13.42
N SER A 137 -0.24 -13.09 14.73
CA SER A 137 -1.50 -13.59 15.32
C SER A 137 -2.33 -12.43 15.89
N PHE A 138 -3.59 -12.29 15.46
CA PHE A 138 -4.44 -11.13 15.79
C PHE A 138 -5.93 -11.44 15.79
N ILE A 139 -6.70 -10.67 16.57
CA ILE A 139 -8.17 -10.62 16.45
C ILE A 139 -8.49 -9.34 15.66
N PRO A 140 -8.97 -9.42 14.41
CA PRO A 140 -9.13 -8.24 13.55
C PRO A 140 -10.24 -7.29 14.02
N PRO A 141 -10.00 -5.96 14.04
CA PRO A 141 -11.08 -4.98 13.98
C PRO A 141 -12.06 -5.29 12.85
N ASP A 142 -13.32 -4.90 13.05
CA ASP A 142 -14.36 -5.19 12.07
C ASP A 142 -14.32 -4.25 10.85
N GLY A 143 -14.71 -4.74 9.68
CA GLY A 143 -14.67 -3.98 8.43
C GLY A 143 -13.25 -3.60 8.01
N ALA A 144 -13.08 -2.37 7.49
CA ALA A 144 -11.81 -1.88 6.96
C ALA A 144 -10.87 -1.31 8.04
N PHE A 145 -9.61 -1.77 8.06
CA PHE A 145 -8.50 -1.24 8.88
C PHE A 145 -7.13 -1.49 8.22
N GLU A 146 -6.06 -0.93 8.77
CA GLU A 146 -4.68 -1.25 8.36
C GLU A 146 -4.03 -2.19 9.38
N LEU A 147 -3.57 -3.37 8.95
CA LEU A 147 -2.98 -4.39 9.82
C LEU A 147 -1.52 -4.07 10.15
N MET A 148 -0.75 -3.63 9.16
CA MET A 148 0.66 -3.32 9.30
C MET A 148 1.17 -2.42 8.18
N SER A 149 2.20 -1.64 8.47
CA SER A 149 3.08 -1.02 7.48
C SER A 149 4.51 -1.54 7.63
N TYR A 150 5.27 -1.55 6.54
CA TYR A 150 6.63 -2.09 6.48
C TYR A 150 7.53 -1.31 5.53
N ARG A 151 8.84 -1.33 5.77
CA ARG A 151 9.84 -0.61 4.97
C ARG A 151 10.92 -1.56 4.44
N LEU A 152 11.31 -1.37 3.17
CA LEU A 152 12.37 -2.13 2.47
C LEU A 152 13.35 -1.15 1.80
N THR A 153 14.64 -1.14 2.17
CA THR A 153 15.69 -0.43 1.41
C THR A 153 16.27 -1.33 0.30
N THR A 154 15.40 -1.93 -0.50
CA THR A 154 15.83 -2.66 -1.70
C THR A 154 16.15 -1.67 -2.82
N VAL A 155 17.37 -1.68 -3.34
CA VAL A 155 17.74 -0.92 -4.54
C VAL A 155 17.09 -1.55 -5.77
N VAL A 156 15.89 -1.07 -6.11
CA VAL A 156 15.18 -1.47 -7.33
C VAL A 156 15.53 -0.54 -8.48
N LYS A 157 15.53 -1.07 -9.71
CA LYS A 157 15.66 -0.22 -10.89
C LYS A 157 14.31 0.44 -11.25
N PRO A 158 14.32 1.64 -11.86
CA PRO A 158 13.12 2.33 -12.32
C PRO A 158 12.16 1.41 -13.10
N LEU A 159 10.92 1.25 -12.61
CA LEU A 159 9.87 0.45 -13.26
C LEU A 159 9.40 1.14 -14.55
N ILE A 160 9.35 2.47 -14.51
CA ILE A 160 9.17 3.37 -15.64
C ILE A 160 10.42 4.24 -15.68
N TRP A 161 11.13 4.21 -16.81
CA TRP A 161 12.34 5.00 -17.05
C TRP A 161 12.03 6.09 -18.07
N ILE A 162 12.39 7.33 -17.77
CA ILE A 162 12.09 8.50 -18.61
C ILE A 162 13.41 9.05 -19.16
N GLU A 163 13.61 8.96 -20.47
CA GLU A 163 14.74 9.61 -21.13
C GLU A 163 14.28 10.96 -21.69
N THR A 164 14.88 12.04 -21.21
CA THR A 164 14.58 13.40 -21.64
C THR A 164 15.78 14.00 -22.36
N ASN A 165 15.60 14.39 -23.62
CA ASN A 165 16.51 15.31 -24.31
C ASN A 165 15.83 16.68 -24.41
N VAL A 166 16.55 17.75 -24.12
CA VAL A 166 16.02 19.12 -24.01
C VAL A 166 16.90 20.05 -24.84
N GLU A 167 16.39 20.46 -26.00
CA GLU A 167 17.12 21.29 -26.96
C GLU A 167 16.64 22.74 -26.82
N ARG A 168 17.48 23.58 -26.21
CA ARG A 168 17.20 25.00 -25.95
C ARG A 168 17.80 25.85 -27.07
N HIS A 169 16.94 26.50 -27.86
CA HIS A 169 17.35 27.54 -28.80
C HIS A 169 17.19 28.91 -28.13
N SER A 170 18.32 29.53 -27.77
CA SER A 170 18.37 30.83 -27.09
C SER A 170 17.48 31.87 -27.76
N HIS A 171 16.65 32.56 -26.97
CA HIS A 171 15.68 33.57 -27.41
C HIS A 171 14.65 33.12 -28.47
N SER A 172 14.43 31.80 -28.63
CA SER A 172 13.50 31.28 -29.64
C SER A 172 12.52 30.24 -29.11
N ARG A 173 12.99 29.11 -28.57
CA ARG A 173 12.15 27.96 -28.21
C ARG A 173 12.91 26.91 -27.41
N VAL A 174 12.19 26.06 -26.69
CA VAL A 174 12.73 24.84 -26.07
C VAL A 174 11.96 23.62 -26.61
N GLU A 175 12.67 22.66 -27.18
CA GLU A 175 12.09 21.39 -27.64
C GLU A 175 12.41 20.26 -26.64
N PHE A 176 11.37 19.50 -26.26
CA PHE A 176 11.47 18.38 -25.32
C PHE A 176 11.22 17.05 -26.06
N MET A 177 12.28 16.29 -26.33
CA MET A 177 12.14 14.92 -26.86
C MET A 177 12.19 13.92 -25.71
N ILE A 178 11.01 13.42 -25.32
CA ILE A 178 10.84 12.49 -24.21
C ILE A 178 10.57 11.07 -24.72
N LYS A 179 11.31 10.09 -24.22
CA LYS A 179 11.10 8.66 -24.49
C LYS A 179 10.83 7.94 -23.17
N VAL A 180 9.62 7.42 -23.00
CA VAL A 180 9.24 6.60 -21.84
C VAL A 180 9.54 5.14 -22.15
N LEU A 181 10.55 4.58 -21.48
CA LEU A 181 10.97 3.20 -21.62
C LEU A 181 10.51 2.39 -20.39
N GLN A 182 9.65 1.39 -20.60
CA GLN A 182 9.35 0.45 -19.52
C GLN A 182 10.51 -0.52 -19.35
N ARG A 183 11.37 -0.30 -18.34
CA ARG A 183 12.40 -1.27 -17.98
C ARG A 183 11.76 -2.39 -17.15
N ILE A 184 11.22 -3.39 -17.83
CA ILE A 184 10.81 -4.67 -17.22
C ILE A 184 12.07 -5.45 -16.81
N GLN A 185 12.83 -4.92 -15.84
CA GLN A 185 13.87 -5.70 -15.17
C GLN A 185 13.18 -6.69 -14.22
N SER A 186 13.54 -7.96 -14.35
CA SER A 186 13.22 -8.98 -13.34
C SER A 186 13.76 -8.53 -11.98
N PHE A 187 12.86 -8.29 -11.02
CA PHE A 187 13.19 -8.06 -9.62
C PHE A 187 14.16 -9.17 -9.16
N GLN A 188 15.37 -8.82 -8.74
CA GLN A 188 16.44 -9.83 -8.61
C GLN A 188 16.36 -10.63 -7.30
N ALA A 189 15.69 -10.08 -6.27
CA ALA A 189 14.85 -10.92 -5.42
C ALA A 189 13.70 -11.47 -6.29
N LYS A 190 13.93 -12.65 -6.90
CA LYS A 190 13.00 -13.33 -7.85
C LYS A 190 11.71 -13.87 -7.18
N SER A 191 11.08 -13.07 -6.33
CA SER A 191 9.65 -13.12 -6.08
C SER A 191 8.89 -12.99 -7.41
N GLN A 192 7.65 -13.46 -7.47
CA GLN A 192 6.84 -13.36 -8.69
C GLN A 192 6.25 -11.93 -8.82
N PHE A 193 7.12 -10.93 -8.96
CA PHE A 193 6.75 -9.66 -9.59
C PHE A 193 6.64 -9.89 -11.08
N LYS A 194 5.40 -9.92 -11.55
CA LYS A 194 5.04 -10.32 -12.91
C LYS A 194 4.84 -9.04 -13.75
N ARG A 195 5.25 -8.94 -15.01
CA ARG A 195 4.70 -9.81 -16.06
C ARG A 195 3.16 -9.94 -15.91
N ARG A 196 2.41 -8.90 -16.31
CA ARG A 196 0.95 -8.61 -16.14
C ARG A 196 0.59 -7.56 -15.09
N SER A 197 1.57 -6.89 -14.50
CA SER A 197 1.33 -5.51 -14.04
C SER A 197 1.20 -4.60 -15.27
N THR A 198 -0.03 -4.19 -15.57
CA THR A 198 -0.31 -2.98 -16.35
C THR A 198 -0.21 -1.80 -15.38
N ALA A 199 0.62 -0.80 -15.68
CA ALA A 199 0.54 0.47 -14.96
C ALA A 199 -0.67 1.23 -15.53
N ASN A 200 -1.64 1.54 -14.67
CA ASN A 200 -2.87 2.24 -15.04
C ASN A 200 -2.75 3.70 -14.59
N ASN A 201 -3.37 4.61 -15.34
CA ASN A 201 -3.43 6.04 -15.02
C ASN A 201 -2.05 6.65 -14.68
N VAL A 202 -1.01 6.31 -15.45
CA VAL A 202 0.33 6.88 -15.27
C VAL A 202 0.31 8.34 -15.67
N GLU A 203 0.62 9.23 -14.75
CA GLU A 203 0.85 10.65 -15.05
C GLU A 203 2.35 10.94 -14.94
N ILE A 204 2.91 11.61 -15.95
CA ILE A 204 4.30 12.01 -16.00
C ILE A 204 4.35 13.54 -16.06
N ILE A 205 4.86 14.15 -15.00
CA ILE A 205 5.00 15.61 -14.90
C ILE A 205 6.42 15.96 -15.37
N ILE A 206 6.53 16.79 -16.42
CA ILE A 206 7.81 17.32 -16.90
C ILE A 206 7.81 18.84 -16.65
N PRO A 207 8.74 19.36 -15.83
CA PRO A 207 8.87 20.80 -15.61
C PRO A 207 9.39 21.50 -16.87
N VAL A 208 8.94 22.72 -17.08
CA VAL A 208 9.35 23.63 -18.15
C VAL A 208 9.78 24.98 -17.56
N PRO A 209 10.47 25.84 -18.33
CA PRO A 209 10.70 27.22 -17.92
C PRO A 209 9.39 27.96 -17.60
N SER A 210 9.37 28.80 -16.57
CA SER A 210 8.18 29.55 -16.13
C SER A 210 7.70 30.62 -17.13
N ASP A 211 8.57 30.98 -18.08
CA ASP A 211 8.33 31.86 -19.22
C ASP A 211 7.86 31.11 -20.48
N ALA A 212 7.64 29.78 -20.43
CA ALA A 212 7.21 28.99 -21.58
C ALA A 212 5.76 29.27 -21.98
N ASP A 213 5.58 29.78 -23.21
CA ASP A 213 4.29 30.02 -23.85
C ASP A 213 4.00 29.04 -25.01
N SER A 214 2.85 29.20 -25.65
CA SER A 214 2.47 28.54 -26.92
C SER A 214 2.82 27.05 -27.10
N PRO A 215 2.56 26.16 -26.11
CA PRO A 215 3.01 24.77 -26.13
C PRO A 215 2.37 23.95 -27.25
N LYS A 216 3.16 23.08 -27.90
CA LYS A 216 2.73 22.19 -28.98
C LYS A 216 3.17 20.76 -28.68
N PHE A 217 2.21 19.84 -28.58
CA PHE A 217 2.46 18.46 -28.19
C PHE A 217 2.22 17.47 -29.35
N LYS A 218 3.05 16.43 -29.43
CA LYS A 218 2.90 15.30 -30.35
C LYS A 218 3.29 14.01 -29.64
N THR A 219 2.31 13.14 -29.37
CA THR A 219 2.52 11.86 -28.67
C THR A 219 2.15 10.66 -29.54
N SER A 220 2.74 9.51 -29.22
CA SER A 220 2.39 8.19 -29.80
C SER A 220 1.37 7.43 -28.95
N ILE A 221 1.24 7.76 -27.67
CA ILE A 221 0.31 7.16 -26.71
C ILE A 221 -0.05 8.19 -25.63
N GLY A 222 -1.28 8.15 -25.12
CA GLY A 222 -1.74 9.06 -24.07
C GLY A 222 -1.92 10.51 -24.55
N ALA A 223 -2.37 11.37 -23.65
CA ALA A 223 -2.63 12.78 -23.89
C ALA A 223 -1.71 13.66 -23.04
N VAL A 224 -1.35 14.85 -23.53
CA VAL A 224 -0.54 15.83 -22.79
C VAL A 224 -1.37 17.09 -22.57
N ARG A 225 -1.34 17.61 -21.35
CA ARG A 225 -1.88 18.93 -21.00
C ARG A 225 -0.75 19.84 -20.54
N TYR A 226 -0.81 21.13 -20.88
CA TYR A 226 0.01 22.12 -20.20
C TYR A 226 -0.58 22.39 -18.80
N ALA A 227 0.29 22.66 -17.84
CA ALA A 227 -0.03 22.92 -16.44
C ALA A 227 0.80 24.13 -15.98
N PRO A 228 0.49 25.35 -16.46
CA PRO A 228 1.24 26.56 -16.11
C PRO A 228 1.22 26.82 -14.59
N GLU A 229 0.17 26.37 -13.89
CA GLU A 229 0.07 26.44 -12.43
C GLU A 229 1.14 25.61 -11.69
N GLN A 230 1.84 24.73 -12.40
CA GLN A 230 2.97 23.92 -11.92
C GLN A 230 4.28 24.22 -12.68
N SER A 231 4.28 25.19 -13.61
CA SER A 231 5.35 25.38 -14.61
C SER A 231 5.77 24.05 -15.26
N ALA A 232 4.80 23.25 -15.70
CA ALA A 232 5.03 21.89 -16.19
C ALA A 232 4.05 21.51 -17.32
N PHE A 233 4.31 20.40 -18.00
CA PHE A 233 3.27 19.66 -18.72
C PHE A 233 3.11 18.26 -18.16
N VAL A 234 1.86 17.77 -18.17
CA VAL A 234 1.49 16.47 -17.63
C VAL A 234 1.08 15.55 -18.77
N TRP A 235 1.80 14.44 -18.94
CA TRP A 235 1.51 13.39 -19.91
C TRP A 235 0.80 12.23 -19.21
N THR A 236 -0.47 12.03 -19.52
CA THR A 236 -1.35 11.01 -18.92
C THR A 236 -1.50 9.80 -19.86
N ILE A 237 -1.08 8.63 -19.40
CA ILE A 237 -1.18 7.33 -20.09
C ILE A 237 -2.13 6.42 -19.30
N LYS A 238 -3.36 6.23 -19.82
CA LYS A 238 -4.43 5.47 -19.12
C LYS A 238 -4.08 4.01 -18.83
N SER A 239 -3.33 3.34 -19.70
CA SER A 239 -2.99 1.92 -19.57
C SER A 239 -1.65 1.62 -20.26
N PHE A 240 -0.72 1.00 -19.53
CA PHE A 240 0.65 0.74 -19.96
C PHE A 240 1.06 -0.72 -19.61
N PRO A 241 0.85 -1.69 -20.52
CA PRO A 241 0.69 -3.12 -20.18
C PRO A 241 1.96 -4.00 -20.13
N GLY A 242 2.12 -4.76 -19.04
CA GLY A 242 3.06 -5.91 -18.93
C GLY A 242 2.40 -7.30 -19.16
N ARG A 243 3.17 -8.41 -19.24
CA ARG A 243 2.69 -9.76 -19.71
C ARG A 243 2.86 -11.01 -18.77
N LEU A 244 1.76 -11.60 -18.22
CA LEU A 244 1.51 -12.97 -17.57
C LEU A 244 2.33 -13.55 -16.34
N LEU A 245 1.81 -14.13 -15.21
CA LEU A 245 0.84 -13.81 -14.09
C LEU A 245 1.18 -14.66 -12.78
N GLN A 246 0.41 -14.67 -11.65
CA GLN A 246 0.62 -15.61 -10.47
C GLN A 246 0.56 -15.12 -8.97
N VAL A 247 -0.46 -15.41 -8.14
CA VAL A 247 -0.50 -15.14 -6.65
C VAL A 247 -0.69 -16.45 -5.84
N ARG A 248 -0.25 -16.51 -4.56
CA ARG A 248 -0.11 -17.75 -3.76
C ARG A 248 -0.66 -17.68 -2.31
N TYR A 249 -1.98 -17.75 -2.16
CA TYR A 249 -2.77 -18.08 -0.94
C TYR A 249 -2.66 -17.19 0.33
N LEU A 250 -3.69 -17.30 1.17
CA LEU A 250 -3.82 -16.79 2.54
C LEU A 250 -4.61 -17.85 3.34
N LYS A 251 -4.29 -18.09 4.61
CA LYS A 251 -4.91 -19.14 5.43
C LYS A 251 -5.69 -18.53 6.61
N ILE A 252 -6.99 -18.79 6.65
CA ILE A 252 -7.87 -18.46 7.79
C ILE A 252 -7.98 -19.70 8.68
N ILE A 253 -8.05 -19.52 10.00
CA ILE A 253 -8.19 -20.58 10.99
C ILE A 253 -9.14 -20.08 12.07
N GLU A 254 -10.20 -20.82 12.38
CA GLU A 254 -11.19 -20.40 13.39
C GLU A 254 -11.77 -21.58 14.16
N LYS A 255 -12.16 -21.35 15.41
CA LYS A 255 -12.72 -22.37 16.32
C LYS A 255 -14.20 -22.70 16.04
N SER A 256 -14.87 -21.90 15.22
CA SER A 256 -16.30 -22.01 14.87
C SER A 256 -16.58 -22.94 13.68
N GLY A 257 -15.55 -23.37 12.95
CA GLY A 257 -15.64 -24.37 11.88
C GLY A 257 -16.20 -23.90 10.53
N TYR A 258 -16.58 -22.63 10.36
CA TYR A 258 -17.08 -22.15 9.06
C TYR A 258 -15.98 -21.92 8.02
N GLN A 259 -16.32 -22.11 6.74
CA GLN A 259 -15.42 -21.80 5.63
C GLN A 259 -15.48 -20.30 5.29
N ALA A 260 -14.38 -19.58 5.55
CA ALA A 260 -14.21 -18.20 5.13
C ALA A 260 -13.50 -18.09 3.77
N LEU A 261 -13.80 -17.06 2.98
CA LEU A 261 -13.18 -16.82 1.67
C LEU A 261 -12.09 -15.71 1.76
N PRO A 262 -10.80 -16.07 1.64
CA PRO A 262 -9.70 -15.09 1.61
C PRO A 262 -9.44 -14.58 0.18
N TRP A 263 -9.57 -13.27 0.00
CA TRP A 263 -9.18 -12.55 -1.22
C TRP A 263 -7.92 -11.74 -0.97
N VAL A 264 -6.93 -11.83 -1.87
CA VAL A 264 -5.69 -11.07 -1.79
C VAL A 264 -5.42 -10.34 -3.10
N ARG A 265 -5.23 -9.02 -3.04
CA ARG A 265 -4.74 -8.21 -4.17
C ARG A 265 -3.45 -7.48 -3.81
N TYR A 266 -2.60 -7.32 -4.82
CA TYR A 266 -1.33 -6.59 -4.75
C TYR A 266 -1.45 -5.35 -5.63
N ILE A 267 -1.12 -4.19 -5.08
CA ILE A 267 -1.14 -2.89 -5.72
C ILE A 267 0.25 -2.29 -5.55
N THR A 268 0.85 -1.81 -6.64
CA THR A 268 2.10 -1.05 -6.59
C THR A 268 1.84 0.32 -7.17
N GLN A 269 2.23 1.36 -6.44
CA GLN A 269 2.03 2.76 -6.78
C GLN A 269 3.34 3.53 -6.57
N ASN A 270 3.43 4.76 -7.08
CA ASN A 270 4.48 5.67 -6.67
C ASN A 270 4.24 6.15 -5.23
N GLY A 271 5.32 6.33 -4.48
CA GLY A 271 5.37 7.37 -3.45
C GLY A 271 6.03 8.60 -4.07
N GLU A 272 7.15 9.04 -3.47
CA GLU A 272 8.03 10.05 -4.07
C GLU A 272 8.87 9.42 -5.19
N TYR A 273 8.38 9.46 -6.43
CA TYR A 273 9.07 8.90 -7.59
C TYR A 273 9.61 10.02 -8.50
N GLN A 274 10.89 10.37 -8.31
CA GLN A 274 11.54 11.52 -8.95
C GLN A 274 12.75 11.10 -9.80
N MET A 275 12.88 11.77 -10.95
CA MET A 275 14.03 11.64 -11.83
C MET A 275 14.59 13.03 -12.13
N ARG A 276 15.86 13.27 -11.80
CA ARG A 276 16.54 14.53 -12.16
C ARG A 276 16.80 14.55 -13.67
N MET A 277 16.41 15.63 -14.32
CA MET A 277 16.73 15.90 -15.73
C MET A 277 18.16 16.46 -15.89
N LYS A 278 18.61 16.63 -17.14
CA LYS A 278 19.84 17.37 -17.48
C LYS A 278 19.54 18.85 -17.71
#